data_AF-A0A844G6Y9-F1
#
_entry.id   AF-A0A844G6Y9-F1
#
_cell.length_a   1.000
_cell.length_b   1.000
_cell.length_c   1.000
_cell.angle_alpha   90.00
_cell.angle_beta   90.00
_cell.angle_gamma   90.00
#
_symmetry.space_group_name_H-M   'P 1'
#
loop_
_entity.id
_entity.type
_entity.pdbx_description
1 polymer ?
#
loop_
_entity_poly.entity_id
_entity_poly.type
_entity_poly.pdbx_seq_one_letter_code
_entity_poly.pdbx_strand_id
1 'polypeptide(L)'
;MWNSLLTNARSLPLFDWKVLLPGINIGQFRAKYLNPAPGEALRLLCPDAADCPEECHYRKVRELSSGLMACCPLDITRPRIPVTPEDIGIFRLNYARVHKEIADVLGIEFSSVDLDDAFFWELGCLKTGTGSRMPVYISYYINTMVFEHRLENLLKEDRTFILLVGRLADVPKAMLAALRQKKCVCLGLDDCVSIAPDGSFAADGETVNLLNGIRSARQQTALTEYQCAPDTKWADVHIRKKDGDNVSIWVKGEAPIQINYMQLGMCNQKKGCRTEAFTALLALLSMPGKVLPLPARDTREYDFWKHRKYEICAALRKFFPNINDGDPIEFVKNEGYQVRFVNRDDASGSSNYHPSRT
;
A
#
# COMPACT_ATOMS: atom_id res chain seq x y z
N MET A 1 2.49 7.72 -22.65
CA MET A 1 1.05 7.82 -23.00
C MET A 1 0.25 8.21 -21.78
N TRP A 2 0.52 7.60 -20.63
CA TRP A 2 -0.08 7.97 -19.35
C TRP A 2 0.17 9.41 -18.99
N ASN A 3 1.39 9.94 -19.17
CA ASN A 3 1.60 11.35 -18.87
C ASN A 3 0.61 12.27 -19.61
N SER A 4 0.39 12.03 -20.92
CA SER A 4 -0.61 12.78 -21.70
C SER A 4 -2.02 12.58 -21.16
N LEU A 5 -2.40 11.36 -20.80
CA LEU A 5 -3.72 11.05 -20.25
C LEU A 5 -3.95 11.70 -18.88
N LEU A 6 -2.94 11.75 -18.02
CA LEU A 6 -3.01 12.31 -16.67
C LEU A 6 -2.91 13.83 -16.66
N THR A 7 -2.01 14.41 -17.46
CA THR A 7 -1.90 15.87 -17.64
C THR A 7 -3.18 16.45 -18.26
N ASN A 8 -3.83 15.67 -19.12
CA ASN A 8 -5.08 16.03 -19.76
C ASN A 8 -6.30 15.33 -19.15
N ALA A 9 -6.23 14.89 -17.89
CA ALA A 9 -7.35 14.24 -17.21
C ALA A 9 -8.60 15.16 -17.06
N ARG A 10 -8.49 16.41 -17.50
CA ARG A 10 -9.58 17.38 -17.64
C ARG A 10 -10.50 17.03 -18.82
N SER A 11 -11.59 17.79 -18.93
CA SER A 11 -12.53 17.68 -20.03
C SER A 11 -11.90 18.17 -21.35
N LEU A 12 -11.86 17.32 -22.38
CA LEU A 12 -11.34 17.60 -23.72
C LEU A 12 -12.32 17.15 -24.80
N PRO A 13 -12.33 17.76 -25.99
CA PRO A 13 -13.10 17.24 -27.11
C PRO A 13 -12.63 15.85 -27.53
N LEU A 14 -13.53 15.01 -28.07
CA LEU A 14 -13.20 13.64 -28.48
C LEU A 14 -12.06 13.61 -29.51
N PHE A 15 -11.99 14.61 -30.40
CA PHE A 15 -10.89 14.75 -31.34
C PHE A 15 -9.52 14.84 -30.66
N ASP A 16 -9.40 15.63 -29.59
CA ASP A 16 -8.13 15.83 -28.89
C ASP A 16 -7.69 14.56 -28.18
N TRP A 17 -8.63 13.76 -27.67
CA TRP A 17 -8.33 12.42 -27.15
C TRP A 17 -7.74 11.51 -28.25
N LYS A 18 -8.21 11.59 -29.50
CA LYS A 18 -7.63 10.83 -30.63
C LYS A 18 -6.19 11.24 -30.92
N VAL A 19 -5.91 12.54 -30.86
CA VAL A 19 -4.56 13.08 -31.10
C VAL A 19 -3.61 12.66 -29.97
N LEU A 20 -4.06 12.69 -28.72
CA LEU A 20 -3.25 12.38 -27.55
C LEU A 20 -3.01 10.88 -27.32
N LEU A 21 -3.88 10.02 -27.87
CA LEU A 21 -3.81 8.56 -27.73
C LEU A 21 -3.66 7.88 -29.10
N PRO A 22 -2.55 8.14 -29.83
CA PRO A 22 -2.34 7.55 -31.14
C PRO A 22 -2.26 6.02 -31.03
N GLY A 23 -2.90 5.32 -31.97
CA GLY A 23 -2.94 3.85 -32.00
C GLY A 23 -3.98 3.20 -31.08
N ILE A 24 -4.69 3.98 -30.26
CA ILE A 24 -5.80 3.49 -29.44
C ILE A 24 -7.12 3.66 -30.21
N ASN A 25 -7.96 2.62 -30.18
CA ASN A 25 -9.32 2.67 -30.66
C ASN A 25 -10.14 3.58 -29.74
N ILE A 26 -10.24 4.84 -30.13
CA ILE A 26 -10.91 5.87 -29.34
C ILE A 26 -12.39 5.58 -29.10
N GLY A 27 -13.08 4.88 -30.01
CA GLY A 27 -14.49 4.54 -29.82
C GLY A 27 -14.67 3.59 -28.64
N GLN A 28 -13.81 2.57 -28.55
CA GLN A 28 -13.79 1.64 -27.42
C GLN A 28 -13.29 2.31 -26.14
N PHE A 29 -12.22 3.10 -26.22
CA PHE A 29 -11.69 3.84 -25.07
C PHE A 29 -12.73 4.79 -24.49
N ARG A 30 -13.46 5.53 -25.35
CA ARG A 30 -14.55 6.41 -24.95
C ARG A 30 -15.64 5.64 -24.20
N ALA A 31 -16.13 4.55 -24.78
CA ALA A 31 -17.19 3.74 -24.17
C ALA A 31 -16.81 3.21 -22.79
N LYS A 32 -15.54 2.82 -22.61
CA LYS A 32 -15.01 2.31 -21.34
C LYS A 32 -14.79 3.43 -20.33
N TYR A 33 -14.05 4.49 -20.69
CA TYR A 33 -13.42 5.38 -19.71
C TYR A 33 -13.80 6.86 -19.79
N LEU A 34 -14.59 7.28 -20.78
CA LEU A 34 -14.96 8.69 -20.92
C LEU A 34 -16.44 8.92 -20.60
N ASN A 35 -16.71 9.97 -19.83
CA ASN A 35 -18.05 10.48 -19.62
C ASN A 35 -18.26 11.74 -20.47
N PRO A 36 -19.42 11.91 -21.12
CA PRO A 36 -19.80 13.18 -21.73
C PRO A 36 -19.75 14.32 -20.71
N ALA A 37 -19.36 15.50 -21.16
CA ALA A 37 -19.37 16.73 -20.38
C ALA A 37 -20.00 17.87 -21.20
N PRO A 38 -20.53 18.93 -20.55
CA PRO A 38 -21.18 20.01 -21.27
C PRO A 38 -20.23 20.78 -22.19
N GLY A 39 -20.75 21.20 -23.33
CA GLY A 39 -20.08 22.10 -24.27
C GLY A 39 -19.53 21.41 -25.52
N GLU A 40 -19.06 22.25 -26.42
CA GLU A 40 -18.44 21.87 -27.68
C GLU A 40 -17.18 22.70 -27.90
N ALA A 41 -16.16 22.09 -28.50
CA ALA A 41 -14.90 22.75 -28.77
C ALA A 41 -14.93 23.49 -30.11
N LEU A 42 -14.57 24.77 -30.08
CA LEU A 42 -14.32 25.58 -31.29
C LEU A 42 -12.85 25.55 -31.72
N ARG A 43 -11.98 24.97 -30.89
CA ARG A 43 -10.55 24.80 -31.11
C ARG A 43 -10.17 23.37 -30.72
N LEU A 44 -9.46 22.69 -31.61
CA LEU A 44 -8.97 21.33 -31.44
C LEU A 44 -7.44 21.33 -31.51
N LEU A 45 -6.78 20.35 -30.91
CA LEU A 45 -5.33 20.17 -31.05
C LEU A 45 -4.95 19.97 -32.51
N CYS A 46 -3.86 20.60 -32.94
CA CYS A 46 -3.33 20.36 -34.27
C CYS A 46 -2.48 19.09 -34.26
N PRO A 47 -2.82 18.03 -35.04
CA PRO A 47 -1.99 16.83 -35.12
C PRO A 47 -0.61 17.12 -35.73
N ASP A 48 -0.51 18.15 -36.57
CA ASP A 48 0.72 18.56 -37.26
C ASP A 48 1.42 19.73 -36.57
N ALA A 49 1.23 19.90 -35.25
CA ALA A 49 1.76 21.04 -34.51
C ALA A 49 3.29 21.10 -34.52
N ALA A 50 3.97 19.94 -34.46
CA ALA A 50 5.42 19.86 -34.44
C ALA A 50 6.06 20.35 -35.75
N ASP A 51 5.37 20.15 -36.88
CA ASP A 51 5.83 20.53 -38.22
C ASP A 51 5.15 21.82 -38.70
N CYS A 52 4.68 22.66 -37.78
CA CYS A 52 4.00 23.91 -38.10
C CYS A 52 4.97 25.10 -38.03
N PRO A 53 5.33 25.75 -39.17
CA PRO A 53 6.20 26.93 -39.17
C PRO A 53 5.64 28.08 -38.34
N GLU A 54 4.32 28.15 -38.25
CA GLU A 54 3.59 29.20 -37.56
C GLU A 54 3.34 28.89 -36.07
N GLU A 55 3.79 27.72 -35.58
CA GLU A 55 3.63 27.27 -34.19
C GLU A 55 2.20 27.47 -33.65
N CYS A 56 1.19 27.22 -34.50
CA CYS A 56 -0.18 27.57 -34.16
C CYS A 56 -0.80 26.66 -33.10
N HIS A 57 -0.30 25.44 -32.93
CA HIS A 57 -0.72 24.39 -31.98
C HIS A 57 -2.20 23.93 -32.01
N TYR A 58 -3.11 24.63 -32.71
CA TYR A 58 -4.53 24.31 -32.75
C TYR A 58 -5.15 24.44 -34.16
N ARG A 59 -6.29 23.78 -34.35
CA ARG A 59 -7.20 23.90 -35.50
C ARG A 59 -8.49 24.58 -35.05
N LYS A 60 -8.99 25.54 -35.84
CA LYS A 60 -10.28 26.20 -35.59
C LYS A 60 -11.40 25.44 -36.29
N VAL A 61 -12.45 25.09 -35.54
CA VAL A 61 -13.65 24.46 -36.08
C VAL A 61 -14.46 25.50 -36.86
N ARG A 62 -14.86 25.16 -38.09
CA ARG A 62 -15.69 26.00 -38.96
C ARG A 62 -16.72 25.15 -39.67
N GLU A 63 -17.93 25.67 -39.78
CA GLU A 63 -18.94 25.14 -40.68
C GLU A 63 -18.70 25.69 -42.08
N LEU A 64 -18.51 24.78 -43.04
CA LEU A 64 -18.31 25.09 -44.45
C LEU A 64 -19.39 24.38 -45.28
N SER A 65 -19.49 24.69 -46.58
CA SER A 65 -20.42 24.00 -47.49
C SER A 65 -20.23 22.49 -47.54
N SER A 66 -19.03 22.00 -47.22
CA SER A 66 -18.67 20.58 -47.12
C SER A 66 -18.94 19.96 -45.75
N GLY A 67 -19.59 20.68 -44.83
CA GLY A 67 -19.83 20.26 -43.44
C GLY A 67 -18.82 20.86 -42.45
N LEU A 68 -18.78 20.26 -41.26
CA LEU A 68 -17.95 20.72 -40.14
C LEU A 68 -16.48 20.32 -40.35
N MET A 69 -15.59 21.30 -40.27
CA MET A 69 -14.17 21.15 -40.62
C MET A 69 -13.27 21.79 -39.58
N ALA A 70 -12.17 21.13 -39.23
CA ALA A 70 -11.07 21.69 -38.45
C ALA A 70 -10.01 22.29 -39.38
N CYS A 71 -9.87 23.61 -39.35
CA CYS A 71 -9.03 24.38 -40.26
C CYS A 71 -7.80 24.95 -39.54
N CYS A 72 -6.65 25.03 -40.21
CA CYS A 72 -5.53 25.81 -39.68
C CYS A 72 -5.94 27.30 -39.66
N PRO A 73 -5.71 28.03 -38.55
CA PRO A 73 -6.07 29.43 -38.45
C PRO A 73 -5.10 30.36 -39.20
N LEU A 74 -3.84 29.96 -39.37
CA LEU A 74 -2.76 30.80 -39.90
C LEU A 74 -2.36 30.46 -41.34
N ASP A 75 -2.57 29.22 -41.78
CA ASP A 75 -2.23 28.77 -43.14
C ASP A 75 -3.43 28.05 -43.78
N ILE A 76 -4.09 28.74 -44.71
CA ILE A 76 -5.28 28.23 -45.41
C ILE A 76 -4.98 27.09 -46.39
N THR A 77 -3.70 26.89 -46.76
CA THR A 77 -3.28 25.85 -47.70
C THR A 77 -3.15 24.49 -47.02
N ARG A 78 -3.02 24.46 -45.69
CA ARG A 78 -2.97 23.21 -44.93
C ARG A 78 -4.27 22.42 -45.11
N PRO A 79 -4.18 21.08 -45.19
CA PRO A 79 -5.36 20.23 -45.27
C PRO A 79 -6.35 20.54 -44.16
N ARG A 80 -7.63 20.62 -44.55
CA ARG A 80 -8.77 20.71 -43.63
C ARG A 80 -9.10 19.29 -43.19
N ILE A 81 -9.41 19.13 -41.91
CA ILE A 81 -9.71 17.81 -41.34
C ILE A 81 -11.24 17.76 -41.12
N PRO A 82 -11.96 16.84 -41.79
CA PRO A 82 -13.37 16.62 -41.51
C PRO A 82 -13.57 16.20 -40.05
N VAL A 83 -14.55 16.80 -39.39
CA VAL A 83 -14.91 16.46 -38.00
C VAL A 83 -16.42 16.30 -37.88
N THR A 84 -16.86 15.50 -36.93
CA THR A 84 -18.27 15.30 -36.60
C THR A 84 -18.69 16.13 -35.38
N PRO A 85 -19.99 16.32 -35.12
CA PRO A 85 -20.45 16.90 -33.86
C PRO A 85 -19.93 16.15 -32.63
N GLU A 86 -19.78 14.82 -32.72
CA GLU A 86 -19.22 14.00 -31.64
C GLU A 86 -17.72 14.29 -31.41
N ASP A 87 -16.97 14.60 -32.48
CA ASP A 87 -15.55 14.94 -32.39
C ASP A 87 -15.28 16.22 -31.60
N ILE A 88 -16.20 17.20 -31.72
CA ILE A 88 -16.09 18.48 -31.00
C ILE A 88 -16.77 18.44 -29.62
N GLY A 89 -17.58 17.41 -29.34
CA GLY A 89 -18.21 17.21 -28.04
C GLY A 89 -17.18 16.98 -26.94
N ILE A 90 -17.40 17.58 -25.77
CA ILE A 90 -16.46 17.52 -24.65
C ILE A 90 -16.66 16.25 -23.83
N PHE A 91 -15.57 15.57 -23.49
CA PHE A 91 -15.53 14.36 -22.68
C PHE A 91 -14.50 14.48 -21.57
N ARG A 92 -14.82 13.94 -20.40
CA ARG A 92 -13.93 13.87 -19.24
C ARG A 92 -13.61 12.43 -18.88
N LEU A 93 -12.44 12.22 -18.27
CA LEU A 93 -12.06 10.93 -17.74
C LEU A 93 -13.05 10.48 -16.66
N ASN A 94 -13.47 9.22 -16.71
CA ASN A 94 -14.15 8.56 -15.61
C ASN A 94 -13.09 7.97 -14.68
N TYR A 95 -12.64 8.76 -13.70
CA TYR A 95 -11.60 8.38 -12.75
C TYR A 95 -11.88 7.04 -12.08
N ALA A 96 -13.11 6.81 -11.60
CA ALA A 96 -13.47 5.57 -10.94
C ALA A 96 -13.26 4.33 -11.84
N ARG A 97 -13.60 4.42 -13.14
CA ARG A 97 -13.39 3.30 -14.08
C ARG A 97 -11.92 3.10 -14.40
N VAL A 98 -11.18 4.18 -14.66
CA VAL A 98 -9.74 4.12 -14.96
C VAL A 98 -8.95 3.60 -13.76
N HIS A 99 -9.22 4.14 -12.57
CA HIS A 99 -8.59 3.74 -11.32
C HIS A 99 -8.89 2.29 -10.99
N LYS A 100 -10.13 1.85 -11.15
CA LYS A 100 -10.49 0.45 -10.94
C LYS A 100 -9.70 -0.47 -11.86
N GLU A 101 -9.62 -0.15 -13.15
CA GLU A 101 -8.86 -0.97 -14.10
C GLU A 101 -7.37 -1.02 -13.74
N ILE A 102 -6.76 0.13 -13.39
CA ILE A 102 -5.37 0.20 -12.90
C ILE A 102 -5.19 -0.67 -11.65
N ALA A 103 -6.13 -0.58 -10.69
CA ALA A 103 -6.08 -1.36 -9.48
C ALA A 103 -6.19 -2.87 -9.77
N ASP A 104 -7.10 -3.27 -10.66
CA ASP A 104 -7.34 -4.66 -11.03
C ASP A 104 -6.09 -5.28 -11.70
N VAL A 105 -5.46 -4.59 -12.67
CA VAL A 105 -4.26 -5.12 -13.35
C VAL A 105 -3.03 -5.19 -12.45
N LEU A 106 -2.95 -4.33 -11.42
CA LEU A 106 -1.86 -4.35 -10.43
C LEU A 106 -2.19 -5.27 -9.22
N GLY A 107 -3.41 -5.82 -9.15
CA GLY A 107 -3.89 -6.61 -8.01
C GLY A 107 -3.99 -5.82 -6.70
N ILE A 108 -4.43 -4.57 -6.80
CA ILE A 108 -4.69 -3.67 -5.67
C ILE A 108 -6.17 -3.78 -5.30
N GLU A 109 -6.48 -3.84 -4.00
CA GLU A 109 -7.86 -3.75 -3.54
C GLU A 109 -8.32 -2.29 -3.60
N PHE A 110 -9.23 -2.03 -4.53
CA PHE A 110 -9.70 -0.70 -4.91
C PHE A 110 -10.57 -0.02 -3.83
N SER A 111 -10.30 1.25 -3.51
CA SER A 111 -11.09 2.09 -2.59
C SER A 111 -11.45 3.49 -3.16
N SER A 112 -10.62 4.06 -4.02
CA SER A 112 -10.86 5.32 -4.77
C SER A 112 -11.33 6.50 -3.92
N VAL A 113 -10.51 6.96 -2.99
CA VAL A 113 -10.81 8.15 -2.18
C VAL A 113 -10.08 9.36 -2.73
N ASP A 114 -10.81 10.41 -3.10
CA ASP A 114 -10.23 11.70 -3.50
C ASP A 114 -9.66 12.41 -2.27
N LEU A 115 -8.40 12.81 -2.33
CA LEU A 115 -7.69 13.45 -1.24
C LEU A 115 -7.32 14.90 -1.54
N ASP A 116 -7.40 15.34 -2.81
CA ASP A 116 -7.13 16.72 -3.19
C ASP A 116 -7.65 17.07 -4.60
N ASP A 117 -8.92 17.44 -4.70
CA ASP A 117 -9.56 18.01 -5.89
C ASP A 117 -9.24 17.26 -7.20
N ALA A 118 -9.33 15.94 -7.15
CA ALA A 118 -9.08 15.03 -8.25
C ALA A 118 -7.62 14.95 -8.75
N PHE A 119 -6.63 15.52 -8.05
CA PHE A 119 -5.21 15.42 -8.42
C PHE A 119 -4.41 14.44 -7.55
N PHE A 120 -4.98 13.99 -6.43
CA PHE A 120 -4.35 13.01 -5.55
C PHE A 120 -5.41 12.10 -4.96
N TRP A 121 -5.24 10.79 -5.11
CA TRP A 121 -6.22 9.80 -4.65
C TRP A 121 -5.55 8.71 -3.84
N GLU A 122 -6.25 8.20 -2.82
CA GLU A 122 -6.05 6.84 -2.35
C GLU A 122 -6.70 5.90 -3.37
N LEU A 123 -5.87 5.20 -4.15
CA LEU A 123 -6.35 4.24 -5.13
C LEU A 123 -6.96 3.02 -4.43
N GLY A 124 -6.34 2.60 -3.33
CA GLY A 124 -6.64 1.35 -2.67
C GLY A 124 -5.52 0.88 -1.77
N CYS A 125 -5.46 -0.43 -1.58
CA CYS A 125 -4.37 -1.04 -0.82
C CYS A 125 -3.87 -2.35 -1.44
N LEU A 126 -2.56 -2.56 -1.36
CA LEU A 126 -1.94 -3.84 -1.63
C LEU A 126 -2.06 -4.73 -0.38
N LYS A 127 -2.74 -5.87 -0.50
CA LYS A 127 -2.75 -6.88 0.57
C LYS A 127 -1.39 -7.57 0.62
N THR A 128 -0.68 -7.40 1.73
CA THR A 128 0.67 -7.96 1.93
C THR A 128 0.70 -9.16 2.87
N GLY A 129 -0.48 -9.71 3.20
CA GLY A 129 -0.68 -10.79 4.16
C GLY A 129 -2.01 -10.66 4.89
N THR A 130 -2.22 -11.47 5.93
CA THR A 130 -3.37 -11.32 6.84
C THR A 130 -3.23 -10.02 7.64
N GLY A 131 -4.20 -9.10 7.59
CA GLY A 131 -4.17 -7.86 8.38
C GLY A 131 -3.18 -6.76 7.94
N SER A 132 -2.14 -7.05 7.15
CA SER A 132 -1.18 -6.05 6.66
C SER A 132 -1.59 -5.47 5.31
N ARG A 133 -2.03 -4.20 5.31
CA ARG A 133 -2.43 -3.44 4.11
C ARG A 133 -1.45 -2.30 3.86
N MET A 134 -0.85 -2.26 2.68
CA MET A 134 -0.03 -1.14 2.25
C MET A 134 -0.88 -0.21 1.39
N PRO A 135 -1.14 1.04 1.79
CA PRO A 135 -1.93 1.95 0.97
C PRO A 135 -1.22 2.26 -0.34
N VAL A 136 -2.00 2.44 -1.40
CA VAL A 136 -1.54 2.83 -2.72
C VAL A 136 -2.20 4.15 -3.08
N TYR A 137 -1.39 5.14 -3.40
CA TYR A 137 -1.83 6.45 -3.84
C TYR A 137 -1.54 6.64 -5.33
N ILE A 138 -2.33 7.47 -5.99
CA ILE A 138 -2.12 7.88 -7.38
C ILE A 138 -2.19 9.41 -7.49
N SER A 139 -1.23 9.99 -8.19
CA SER A 139 -1.07 11.44 -8.32
C SER A 139 -1.08 11.89 -9.78
N TYR A 140 -1.76 13.01 -10.03
CA TYR A 140 -1.89 13.67 -11.33
C TYR A 140 -1.35 15.11 -11.35
N TYR A 141 -0.67 15.54 -10.29
CA TYR A 141 -0.09 16.88 -10.29
C TYR A 141 0.93 17.06 -11.40
N ILE A 142 0.71 18.11 -12.18
CA ILE A 142 1.67 18.68 -13.11
C ILE A 142 2.52 19.74 -12.41
N ASN A 143 1.96 20.39 -11.38
CA ASN A 143 2.67 21.39 -10.58
C ASN A 143 3.53 20.72 -9.51
N THR A 144 4.85 20.81 -9.68
CA THR A 144 5.85 20.20 -8.79
C THR A 144 5.74 20.70 -7.36
N MET A 145 5.47 21.99 -7.13
CA MET A 145 5.42 22.55 -5.77
C MET A 145 4.25 21.98 -4.95
N VAL A 146 3.08 21.84 -5.58
CA VAL A 146 1.89 21.26 -4.93
C VAL A 146 2.09 19.77 -4.68
N PHE A 147 2.68 19.07 -5.66
CA PHE A 147 3.04 17.65 -5.53
C PHE A 147 4.00 17.41 -4.36
N GLU A 148 5.09 18.17 -4.28
CA GLU A 148 6.08 18.07 -3.21
C GLU A 148 5.44 18.28 -1.84
N HIS A 149 4.66 19.35 -1.68
CA HIS A 149 4.00 19.65 -0.42
C HIS A 149 3.07 18.51 0.05
N ARG A 150 2.28 17.93 -0.87
CA ARG A 150 1.40 16.80 -0.57
C ARG A 150 2.19 15.56 -0.19
N LEU A 151 3.26 15.27 -0.93
CA LEU A 151 4.10 14.12 -0.68
C LEU A 151 4.85 14.22 0.65
N GLU A 152 5.35 15.41 1.00
CA GLU A 152 5.97 15.68 2.31
C GLU A 152 5.01 15.41 3.46
N ASN A 153 3.74 15.81 3.34
CA ASN A 153 2.74 15.53 4.36
C ASN A 153 2.49 14.03 4.51
N LEU A 154 2.42 13.28 3.41
CA LEU A 154 2.30 11.83 3.43
C LEU A 154 3.56 11.14 4.01
N LEU A 155 4.74 11.70 3.75
CA LEU A 155 6.00 11.24 4.30
C LEU A 155 6.12 11.46 5.82
N LYS A 156 5.30 12.32 6.44
CA LYS A 156 5.26 12.49 7.90
C LYS A 156 4.47 11.39 8.63
N GLU A 157 3.59 10.66 7.94
CA GLU A 157 2.77 9.62 8.56
C GLU A 157 3.59 8.38 8.96
N ASP A 158 3.22 7.62 10.00
CA ASP A 158 3.98 6.43 10.41
C ASP A 158 3.62 5.16 9.61
N ARG A 159 3.58 5.27 8.28
CA ARG A 159 3.27 4.15 7.38
C ARG A 159 4.04 4.21 6.07
N THR A 160 4.45 3.03 5.59
CA THR A 160 4.99 2.81 4.24
C THR A 160 3.85 2.71 3.23
N PHE A 161 4.05 3.20 2.01
CA PHE A 161 3.02 3.20 0.97
C PHE A 161 3.63 3.01 -0.43
N ILE A 162 2.76 2.75 -1.41
CA ILE A 162 3.09 2.79 -2.83
C ILE A 162 2.51 4.08 -3.42
N LEU A 163 3.29 4.79 -4.23
CA LEU A 163 2.86 5.97 -4.97
C LEU A 163 2.95 5.69 -6.47
N LEU A 164 1.84 5.87 -7.18
CA LEU A 164 1.77 5.84 -8.64
C LEU A 164 1.79 7.29 -9.17
N VAL A 165 2.66 7.55 -10.13
CA VAL A 165 2.77 8.83 -10.85
C VAL A 165 2.69 8.59 -12.36
N GLY A 166 2.48 9.63 -13.16
CA GLY A 166 2.50 9.48 -14.63
C GLY A 166 3.84 8.95 -15.14
N ARG A 167 4.93 9.64 -14.83
CA ARG A 167 6.30 9.23 -15.14
C ARG A 167 7.19 9.39 -13.92
N LEU A 168 8.04 8.40 -13.67
CA LEU A 168 8.97 8.46 -12.56
C LEU A 168 10.01 9.59 -12.75
N ALA A 169 10.37 9.89 -14.00
CA ALA A 169 11.32 10.95 -14.36
C ALA A 169 10.85 12.36 -13.97
N ASP A 170 9.54 12.56 -13.80
CA ASP A 170 8.96 13.85 -13.40
C ASP A 170 8.99 14.05 -11.88
N VAL A 171 9.36 13.03 -11.10
CA VAL A 171 9.45 13.11 -9.64
C VAL A 171 10.80 13.71 -9.23
N PRO A 172 10.82 14.77 -8.40
CA PRO A 172 12.05 15.36 -7.90
C PRO A 172 12.96 14.33 -7.21
N LYS A 173 14.26 14.39 -7.49
CA LYS A 173 15.26 13.44 -6.93
C LYS A 173 15.26 13.42 -5.40
N ALA A 174 15.06 14.57 -4.75
CA ALA A 174 14.96 14.67 -3.30
C ALA A 174 13.76 13.88 -2.74
N MET A 175 12.61 13.96 -3.41
CA MET A 175 11.41 13.21 -3.03
C MET A 175 11.58 11.71 -3.24
N LEU A 176 12.21 11.29 -4.35
CA LEU A 176 12.55 9.88 -4.57
C LEU A 176 13.50 9.35 -3.49
N ALA A 177 14.49 10.15 -3.07
CA ALA A 177 15.39 9.78 -1.98
C ALA A 177 14.64 9.64 -0.64
N ALA A 178 13.74 10.57 -0.32
CA ALA A 178 12.92 10.52 0.88
C ALA A 178 11.99 9.29 0.91
N LEU A 179 11.34 8.98 -0.22
CA LEU A 179 10.52 7.77 -0.38
C LEU A 179 11.34 6.49 -0.15
N ARG A 180 12.54 6.41 -0.73
CA ARG A 180 13.46 5.27 -0.54
C ARG A 180 13.90 5.14 0.91
N GLN A 181 14.25 6.23 1.58
CA GLN A 181 14.64 6.23 3.00
C GLN A 181 13.52 5.69 3.89
N LYS A 182 12.26 6.02 3.58
CA LYS A 182 11.08 5.51 4.28
C LYS A 182 10.63 4.11 3.82
N LYS A 183 11.34 3.48 2.88
CA LYS A 183 10.96 2.20 2.27
C LYS A 183 9.58 2.24 1.59
N CYS A 184 9.17 3.40 1.12
CA CYS A 184 8.03 3.54 0.21
C CYS A 184 8.45 3.21 -1.22
N VAL A 185 7.49 2.80 -2.04
CA VAL A 185 7.71 2.45 -3.44
C VAL A 185 7.08 3.53 -4.32
N CYS A 186 7.81 4.02 -5.32
CA CYS A 186 7.30 4.98 -6.30
C CYS A 186 7.39 4.36 -7.69
N LEU A 187 6.28 4.36 -8.43
CA LEU A 187 6.14 3.71 -9.72
C LEU A 187 5.58 4.69 -10.75
N GLY A 188 6.18 4.71 -11.94
CA GLY A 188 5.67 5.43 -13.10
C GLY A 188 4.65 4.58 -13.86
N LEU A 189 3.46 5.10 -14.13
CA LEU A 189 2.44 4.39 -14.89
C LEU A 189 2.88 4.09 -16.31
N ASP A 190 3.67 4.98 -16.94
CA ASP A 190 4.27 4.73 -18.26
C ASP A 190 5.20 3.51 -18.29
N ASP A 191 5.76 3.10 -17.14
CA ASP A 191 6.62 1.91 -17.02
C ASP A 191 5.84 0.69 -16.51
N CYS A 192 4.77 0.92 -15.75
CA CYS A 192 4.07 -0.13 -15.00
C CYS A 192 2.82 -0.67 -15.67
N VAL A 193 2.15 0.13 -16.50
CA VAL A 193 0.88 -0.24 -17.13
C VAL A 193 0.93 0.17 -18.60
N SER A 194 0.66 -0.75 -19.50
CA SER A 194 0.48 -0.46 -20.92
C SER A 194 -1.01 -0.36 -21.25
N ILE A 195 -1.33 0.45 -22.27
CA ILE A 195 -2.68 0.54 -22.84
C ILE A 195 -2.63 -0.12 -24.22
N ALA A 196 -3.36 -1.22 -24.38
CA ALA A 196 -3.45 -1.93 -25.65
C ALA A 196 -4.31 -1.15 -26.67
N PRO A 197 -4.20 -1.44 -27.98
CA PRO A 197 -4.98 -0.74 -29.01
C PRO A 197 -6.50 -0.77 -28.82
N ASP A 198 -7.05 -1.75 -28.10
CA ASP A 198 -8.47 -1.85 -27.76
C ASP A 198 -8.87 -1.05 -26.48
N GLY A 199 -7.92 -0.32 -25.92
CA GLY A 199 -8.02 0.44 -24.69
C GLY A 199 -7.95 -0.40 -23.41
N SER A 200 -7.72 -1.72 -23.46
CA SER A 200 -7.50 -2.52 -22.25
C SER A 200 -6.16 -2.18 -21.59
N PHE A 201 -6.07 -2.34 -20.28
CA PHE A 201 -4.83 -2.10 -19.53
C PHE A 201 -4.14 -3.43 -19.26
N ALA A 202 -2.80 -3.42 -19.26
CA ALA A 202 -2.01 -4.58 -18.89
C ALA A 202 -0.81 -4.13 -18.05
N ALA A 203 -0.62 -4.74 -16.88
CA ALA A 203 0.52 -4.48 -16.03
C ALA A 203 1.80 -5.08 -16.63
N ASP A 204 2.91 -4.38 -16.46
CA ASP A 204 4.23 -4.89 -16.82
C ASP A 204 4.66 -6.04 -15.89
N GLY A 205 5.37 -7.02 -16.46
CA GLY A 205 5.79 -8.23 -15.76
C GLY A 205 6.73 -7.97 -14.58
N GLU A 206 7.67 -7.03 -14.71
CA GLU A 206 8.57 -6.66 -13.61
C GLU A 206 7.80 -5.96 -12.49
N THR A 207 6.82 -5.12 -12.84
CA THR A 207 5.93 -4.48 -11.87
C THR A 207 5.11 -5.51 -11.11
N VAL A 208 4.51 -6.48 -11.80
CA VAL A 208 3.78 -7.58 -11.17
C VAL A 208 4.69 -8.37 -10.24
N ASN A 209 5.91 -8.68 -10.68
CA ASN A 209 6.91 -9.38 -9.86
C ASN A 209 7.34 -8.59 -8.63
N LEU A 210 7.53 -7.27 -8.76
CA LEU A 210 7.83 -6.39 -7.63
C LEU A 210 6.70 -6.38 -6.61
N LEU A 211 5.45 -6.17 -7.05
CA LEU A 211 4.29 -6.17 -6.16
C LEU A 211 4.09 -7.54 -5.51
N ASN A 212 4.26 -8.63 -6.26
CA ASN A 212 4.28 -9.99 -5.70
C ASN A 212 5.43 -10.18 -4.71
N GLY A 213 6.61 -9.63 -4.98
CA GLY A 213 7.74 -9.63 -4.07
C GLY A 213 7.42 -8.90 -2.76
N ILE A 214 6.70 -7.78 -2.80
CA ILE A 214 6.24 -7.07 -1.60
C ILE A 214 5.21 -7.90 -0.82
N ARG A 215 4.29 -8.59 -1.53
CA ARG A 215 3.35 -9.54 -0.92
C ARG A 215 4.11 -10.68 -0.23
N SER A 216 5.10 -11.26 -0.91
CA SER A 216 5.89 -12.41 -0.46
C SER A 216 6.93 -12.08 0.62
N ALA A 217 7.58 -10.91 0.57
CA ALA A 217 8.57 -10.45 1.54
C ALA A 217 7.94 -10.03 2.88
N ARG A 218 6.65 -9.66 2.87
CA ARG A 218 5.86 -9.50 4.12
C ARG A 218 5.11 -10.76 4.51
N GLN A 219 4.90 -11.68 3.57
CA GLN A 219 4.59 -13.08 3.86
C GLN A 219 5.82 -13.91 4.21
N GLN A 220 7.03 -13.34 4.29
CA GLN A 220 8.23 -14.09 4.63
C GLN A 220 8.06 -14.70 6.01
N THR A 221 7.76 -16.00 5.93
CA THR A 221 7.93 -17.00 6.98
C THR A 221 7.33 -16.57 8.31
N ALA A 222 6.02 -16.79 8.39
CA ALA A 222 5.42 -17.25 9.63
C ALA A 222 6.31 -18.36 10.22
N LEU A 223 7.18 -18.02 11.18
CA LEU A 223 7.50 -18.95 12.25
C LEU A 223 6.15 -19.30 12.86
N THR A 224 5.57 -20.39 12.36
CA THR A 224 4.34 -20.95 12.93
C THR A 224 4.72 -21.70 14.21
N GLU A 225 5.96 -22.18 14.25
CA GLU A 225 6.57 -22.97 15.32
C GLU A 225 8.07 -22.64 15.41
N TYR A 226 8.57 -22.57 16.63
CA TYR A 226 9.97 -22.41 17.00
C TYR A 226 10.53 -23.78 17.35
N GLN A 227 11.53 -24.23 16.58
CA GLN A 227 12.17 -25.51 16.82
C GLN A 227 13.22 -25.36 17.93
N CYS A 228 12.91 -25.90 19.11
CA CYS A 228 13.84 -25.96 20.22
C CYS A 228 14.65 -27.26 20.17
N ALA A 229 15.86 -27.24 20.75
CA ALA A 229 16.62 -28.46 21.00
C ALA A 229 15.82 -29.43 21.91
N PRO A 230 16.10 -30.75 21.84
CA PRO A 230 15.54 -31.71 22.79
C PRO A 230 15.73 -31.25 24.25
N ASP A 231 14.76 -31.56 25.11
CA ASP A 231 14.76 -31.25 26.54
C ASP A 231 14.70 -29.76 26.93
N THR A 232 14.46 -28.86 25.98
CA THR A 232 14.22 -27.43 26.26
C THR A 232 13.01 -27.24 27.17
N LYS A 233 13.16 -26.42 28.22
CA LYS A 233 12.11 -26.11 29.20
C LYS A 233 11.62 -24.68 29.05
N TRP A 234 10.44 -24.36 29.60
CA TRP A 234 9.96 -22.97 29.62
C TRP A 234 10.97 -22.02 30.27
N ALA A 235 11.70 -22.48 31.30
CA ALA A 235 12.71 -21.70 32.00
C ALA A 235 13.93 -21.30 31.12
N ASP A 236 14.14 -21.97 29.99
CA ASP A 236 15.19 -21.64 29.02
C ASP A 236 14.71 -20.63 27.96
N VAL A 237 13.40 -20.41 27.87
CA VAL A 237 12.79 -19.48 26.92
C VAL A 237 12.77 -18.08 27.51
N HIS A 238 13.26 -17.12 26.75
CA HIS A 238 13.18 -15.70 27.04
C HIS A 238 12.12 -15.05 26.15
N ILE A 239 11.19 -14.31 26.75
CA ILE A 239 10.17 -13.53 26.03
C ILE A 239 10.18 -12.11 26.60
N ARG A 240 10.38 -11.10 25.75
CA ARG A 240 10.37 -9.69 26.16
C ARG A 240 9.44 -8.85 25.31
N LYS A 241 8.77 -7.90 25.96
CA LYS A 241 8.01 -6.86 25.25
C LYS A 241 8.98 -5.94 24.50
N LYS A 242 8.71 -5.70 23.22
CA LYS A 242 9.45 -4.72 22.41
C LYS A 242 8.61 -3.46 22.20
N ASP A 243 7.40 -3.62 21.70
CA ASP A 243 6.45 -2.53 21.46
C ASP A 243 5.00 -3.02 21.60
N GLY A 244 4.03 -2.31 21.02
CA GLY A 244 2.62 -2.67 21.07
C GLY A 244 2.24 -3.93 20.28
N ASP A 245 2.99 -4.28 19.24
CA ASP A 245 2.63 -5.37 18.34
C ASP A 245 3.67 -6.49 18.31
N ASN A 246 4.81 -6.29 18.97
CA ASN A 246 5.97 -7.17 18.90
C ASN A 246 6.53 -7.57 20.25
N VAL A 247 7.01 -8.82 20.31
CA VAL A 247 7.87 -9.36 21.36
C VAL A 247 9.21 -9.82 20.77
N SER A 248 10.24 -9.85 21.61
CA SER A 248 11.52 -10.48 21.33
C SER A 248 11.56 -11.84 22.01
N ILE A 249 11.93 -12.90 21.30
CA ILE A 249 11.93 -14.28 21.76
C ILE A 249 13.30 -14.92 21.49
N TRP A 250 13.86 -15.68 22.43
CA TRP A 250 15.00 -16.56 22.21
C TRP A 250 15.05 -17.68 23.24
N VAL A 251 15.72 -18.77 22.90
CA VAL A 251 16.16 -19.76 23.89
C VAL A 251 17.55 -19.38 24.40
N LYS A 252 17.86 -19.73 25.64
CA LYS A 252 19.18 -19.50 26.25
C LYS A 252 20.32 -19.95 25.32
N GLY A 253 21.22 -19.02 24.98
CA GLY A 253 22.35 -19.28 24.09
C GLY A 253 22.07 -18.99 22.61
N GLU A 254 20.84 -18.64 22.24
CA GLU A 254 20.45 -18.28 20.87
C GLU A 254 20.28 -16.77 20.70
N ALA A 255 20.32 -16.31 19.44
CA ALA A 255 20.10 -14.91 19.11
C ALA A 255 18.60 -14.55 19.23
N PRO A 256 18.25 -13.36 19.78
CA PRO A 256 16.89 -12.86 19.81
C PRO A 256 16.26 -12.71 18.43
N ILE A 257 15.06 -13.28 18.27
CA ILE A 257 14.20 -13.06 17.12
C ILE A 257 13.00 -12.18 17.51
N GLN A 258 12.56 -11.34 16.58
CA GLN A 258 11.37 -10.52 16.78
C GLN A 258 10.15 -11.24 16.21
N ILE A 259 9.10 -11.32 17.03
CA ILE A 259 7.86 -12.02 16.71
C ILE A 259 6.69 -11.09 17.00
N ASN A 260 5.78 -10.93 16.04
CA ASN A 260 4.57 -10.13 16.20
C ASN A 260 3.36 -10.97 16.68
N TYR A 261 2.28 -10.29 17.06
CA TYR A 261 1.06 -10.96 17.54
C TYR A 261 0.43 -11.92 16.52
N MET A 262 0.65 -11.71 15.22
CA MET A 262 0.12 -12.59 14.19
C MET A 262 0.91 -13.90 14.12
N GLN A 263 2.24 -13.83 14.22
CA GLN A 263 3.13 -14.98 14.21
C GLN A 263 2.90 -15.88 15.44
N LEU A 264 2.52 -15.32 16.59
CA LEU A 264 2.08 -16.10 17.76
C LEU A 264 0.64 -16.63 17.67
N GLY A 265 -0.06 -16.41 16.56
CA GLY A 265 -1.46 -16.83 16.42
C GLY A 265 -2.45 -16.05 17.28
N MET A 266 -2.08 -14.87 17.77
CA MET A 266 -2.90 -13.99 18.61
C MET A 266 -3.41 -12.77 17.83
N CYS A 267 -3.98 -13.02 16.65
CA CYS A 267 -4.60 -12.01 15.77
C CYS A 267 -6.11 -12.20 15.69
N ASN A 268 -6.87 -11.11 15.83
CA ASN A 268 -8.29 -11.08 15.50
C ASN A 268 -8.46 -11.05 13.98
N GLN A 269 -8.71 -12.20 13.38
CA GLN A 269 -8.80 -12.37 11.92
C GLN A 269 -9.83 -11.44 11.24
N LYS A 270 -10.90 -11.04 11.95
CA LYS A 270 -11.93 -10.14 11.40
C LYS A 270 -11.47 -8.68 11.37
N LYS A 271 -10.75 -8.23 12.40
CA LYS A 271 -10.34 -6.83 12.57
C LYS A 271 -8.91 -6.55 12.12
N GLY A 272 -8.09 -7.60 11.90
CA GLY A 272 -6.68 -7.46 11.54
C GLY A 272 -5.83 -6.81 12.64
N CYS A 273 -6.25 -6.92 13.90
CA CYS A 273 -5.55 -6.36 15.06
C CYS A 273 -5.21 -7.44 16.10
N ARG A 274 -4.32 -7.12 17.05
CA ARG A 274 -3.97 -8.03 18.15
C ARG A 274 -5.19 -8.43 18.98
N THR A 275 -5.21 -9.66 19.49
CA THR A 275 -6.26 -10.10 20.42
C THR A 275 -6.04 -9.52 21.82
N GLU A 276 -7.07 -9.61 22.65
CA GLU A 276 -6.94 -9.33 24.09
C GLU A 276 -5.91 -10.26 24.76
N ALA A 277 -5.71 -11.48 24.24
CA ALA A 277 -4.68 -12.42 24.72
C ALA A 277 -3.27 -11.84 24.56
N PHE A 278 -2.95 -11.30 23.38
CA PHE A 278 -1.65 -10.66 23.16
C PHE A 278 -1.49 -9.43 24.05
N THR A 279 -2.56 -8.65 24.22
CA THR A 279 -2.55 -7.48 25.11
C THR A 279 -2.27 -7.87 26.56
N ALA A 280 -2.90 -8.96 27.04
CA ALA A 280 -2.64 -9.54 28.36
C ALA A 280 -1.22 -10.11 28.48
N LEU A 281 -0.67 -10.73 27.43
CA LEU A 281 0.73 -11.16 27.41
C LEU A 281 1.68 -9.97 27.59
N LEU A 282 1.49 -8.88 26.84
CA LEU A 282 2.32 -7.68 26.99
C LEU A 282 2.24 -7.06 28.38
N ALA A 283 1.06 -7.11 29.02
CA ALA A 283 0.89 -6.69 30.40
C ALA A 283 1.71 -7.58 31.35
N LEU A 284 1.64 -8.91 31.21
CA LEU A 284 2.45 -9.86 32.00
C LEU A 284 3.95 -9.61 31.82
N LEU A 285 4.40 -9.34 30.60
CA LEU A 285 5.80 -9.05 30.29
C LEU A 285 6.29 -7.73 30.88
N SER A 286 5.38 -6.79 31.16
CA SER A 286 5.72 -5.48 31.74
C SER A 286 5.69 -5.46 33.26
N MET A 287 5.21 -6.53 33.93
CA MET A 287 5.03 -6.51 35.39
C MET A 287 6.36 -6.56 36.15
N PRO A 288 6.46 -5.85 37.31
CA PRO A 288 7.60 -5.84 38.23
C PRO A 288 8.00 -7.21 38.83
N GLY A 289 7.17 -8.25 38.69
CA GLY A 289 7.42 -9.58 39.27
C GLY A 289 7.05 -10.72 38.33
N LYS A 290 7.40 -11.96 38.73
CA LYS A 290 7.06 -13.17 37.98
C LYS A 290 5.61 -13.62 38.17
N VAL A 291 4.94 -13.11 39.21
CA VAL A 291 3.58 -13.48 39.59
C VAL A 291 2.64 -12.30 39.37
N LEU A 292 1.59 -12.52 38.59
CA LEU A 292 0.42 -11.66 38.52
C LEU A 292 -0.50 -12.00 39.70
N PRO A 293 -0.67 -11.11 40.69
CA PRO A 293 -1.68 -11.30 41.71
C PRO A 293 -3.06 -11.28 41.06
N LEU A 294 -3.87 -12.29 41.35
CA LEU A 294 -5.22 -12.37 40.83
C LEU A 294 -6.21 -11.58 41.71
N PRO A 295 -7.16 -10.86 41.09
CA PRO A 295 -8.24 -10.21 41.83
C PRO A 295 -9.14 -11.25 42.50
N ALA A 296 -10.06 -10.78 43.35
CA ALA A 296 -10.99 -11.64 44.06
C ALA A 296 -11.77 -12.54 43.08
N ARG A 297 -12.02 -13.78 43.52
CA ARG A 297 -12.90 -14.71 42.80
C ARG A 297 -14.27 -14.03 42.63
N ASP A 298 -14.90 -14.23 41.48
CA ASP A 298 -16.18 -13.65 41.07
C ASP A 298 -16.15 -12.19 40.57
N THR A 299 -14.96 -11.66 40.27
CA THR A 299 -14.81 -10.38 39.56
C THR A 299 -14.65 -10.57 38.06
N ARG A 300 -15.12 -9.59 37.26
CA ARG A 300 -14.90 -9.59 35.79
C ARG A 300 -13.42 -9.65 35.42
N GLU A 301 -12.57 -9.03 36.23
CA GLU A 301 -11.12 -9.04 36.03
C GLU A 301 -10.51 -10.43 36.28
N TYR A 302 -11.03 -11.18 37.26
CA TYR A 302 -10.63 -12.57 37.49
C TYR A 302 -10.97 -13.44 36.27
N ASP A 303 -12.19 -13.32 35.76
CA ASP A 303 -12.64 -14.07 34.58
C ASP A 303 -11.86 -13.69 33.32
N PHE A 304 -11.55 -12.39 33.15
CA PHE A 304 -10.69 -11.90 32.08
C PHE A 304 -9.33 -12.61 32.12
N TRP A 305 -8.61 -12.56 33.25
CA TRP A 305 -7.28 -13.16 33.35
C TRP A 305 -7.31 -14.68 33.23
N LYS A 306 -8.32 -15.34 33.79
CA LYS A 306 -8.51 -16.79 33.66
C LYS A 306 -8.67 -17.21 32.21
N HIS A 307 -9.48 -16.48 31.43
CA HIS A 307 -9.67 -16.77 30.02
C HIS A 307 -8.42 -16.46 29.19
N ARG A 308 -7.79 -15.29 29.40
CA ARG A 308 -6.58 -14.91 28.65
C ARG A 308 -5.38 -15.81 28.95
N LYS A 309 -5.24 -16.30 30.19
CA LYS A 309 -4.22 -17.31 30.54
C LYS A 309 -4.32 -18.54 29.64
N TYR A 310 -5.53 -19.07 29.44
CA TYR A 310 -5.74 -20.26 28.62
C TYR A 310 -5.34 -20.03 27.16
N GLU A 311 -5.77 -18.91 26.58
CA GLU A 311 -5.44 -18.56 25.19
C GLU A 311 -3.94 -18.31 25.00
N ILE A 312 -3.28 -17.61 25.93
CA ILE A 312 -1.83 -17.39 25.88
C ILE A 312 -1.10 -18.73 25.96
N CYS A 313 -1.50 -19.62 26.86
CA CYS A 313 -0.89 -20.96 26.98
C CYS A 313 -1.11 -21.79 25.71
N ALA A 314 -2.28 -21.71 25.07
CA ALA A 314 -2.55 -22.39 23.81
C ALA A 314 -1.67 -21.83 22.67
N ALA A 315 -1.58 -20.51 22.55
CA ALA A 315 -0.76 -19.83 21.55
C ALA A 315 0.73 -20.17 21.69
N LEU A 316 1.28 -20.07 22.91
CA LEU A 316 2.68 -20.35 23.18
C LEU A 316 3.03 -21.82 23.01
N ARG A 317 2.18 -22.77 23.43
CA ARG A 317 2.41 -24.21 23.17
C ARG A 317 2.40 -24.54 21.68
N LYS A 318 1.51 -23.90 20.92
CA LYS A 318 1.51 -24.04 19.47
C LYS A 318 2.79 -23.48 18.85
N PHE A 319 3.27 -22.36 19.36
CA PHE A 319 4.50 -21.75 18.89
C PHE A 319 5.75 -22.52 19.33
N PHE A 320 5.74 -23.22 20.47
CA PHE A 320 6.85 -24.05 20.97
C PHE A 320 6.41 -25.52 21.14
N PRO A 321 6.21 -26.27 20.04
CA PRO A 321 5.58 -27.59 20.09
C PRO A 321 6.40 -28.65 20.84
N ASN A 322 7.72 -28.45 20.98
CA ASN A 322 8.63 -29.44 21.55
C ASN A 322 8.88 -29.25 23.07
N ILE A 323 8.34 -28.19 23.69
CA ILE A 323 8.47 -27.95 25.14
C ILE A 323 7.35 -28.67 25.88
N ASN A 324 7.71 -29.71 26.64
CA ASN A 324 6.76 -30.65 27.25
C ASN A 324 6.74 -30.63 28.80
N ASP A 325 7.24 -29.56 29.44
CA ASP A 325 7.29 -29.43 30.90
C ASP A 325 6.08 -28.68 31.51
N GLY A 326 4.96 -28.65 30.78
CA GLY A 326 3.66 -28.12 31.22
C GLY A 326 3.27 -26.80 30.57
N ASP A 327 2.37 -26.06 31.21
CA ASP A 327 1.92 -24.75 30.71
C ASP A 327 2.98 -23.66 30.94
N PRO A 328 3.13 -22.68 30.01
CA PRO A 328 4.06 -21.55 30.17
C PRO A 328 3.66 -20.59 31.30
N ILE A 329 2.41 -20.69 31.77
CA ILE A 329 1.87 -19.91 32.88
C ILE A 329 1.20 -20.89 33.84
N GLU A 330 1.63 -20.90 35.09
CA GLU A 330 1.06 -21.74 36.14
C GLU A 330 0.27 -20.94 37.16
N PHE A 331 -0.58 -21.63 37.93
CA PHE A 331 -1.30 -21.03 39.04
C PHE A 331 -0.63 -21.41 40.35
N VAL A 332 -0.11 -20.41 41.07
CA VAL A 332 0.48 -20.55 42.39
C VAL A 332 -0.58 -20.21 43.43
N LYS A 333 -0.90 -21.19 44.29
CA LYS A 333 -1.94 -21.06 45.31
C LYS A 333 -1.61 -19.87 46.23
N ASN A 334 -2.59 -19.01 46.45
CA ASN A 334 -2.50 -17.78 47.26
C ASN A 334 -1.61 -16.66 46.68
N GLU A 335 -0.97 -16.86 45.53
CA GLU A 335 -0.14 -15.82 44.90
C GLU A 335 -0.73 -15.33 43.58
N GLY A 336 -1.16 -16.24 42.69
CA GLY A 336 -1.77 -15.88 41.40
C GLY A 336 -1.14 -16.61 40.21
N TYR A 337 -1.04 -15.96 39.05
CA TYR A 337 -0.45 -16.57 37.85
C TYR A 337 1.04 -16.28 37.74
N GLN A 338 1.87 -17.32 37.66
CA GLN A 338 3.31 -17.22 37.50
C GLN A 338 3.74 -17.61 36.08
N VAL A 339 4.57 -16.78 35.45
CA VAL A 339 5.21 -17.14 34.17
C VAL A 339 6.40 -18.07 34.41
N ARG A 340 6.51 -19.14 33.62
CA ARG A 340 7.62 -20.10 33.70
C ARG A 340 8.80 -19.77 32.78
N PHE A 341 8.61 -18.85 31.85
CA PHE A 341 9.65 -18.32 30.98
C PHE A 341 10.33 -17.08 31.57
N VAL A 342 11.51 -16.76 31.05
CA VAL A 342 12.30 -15.61 31.48
C VAL A 342 11.78 -14.33 30.82
N ASN A 343 11.23 -13.42 31.61
CA ASN A 343 10.73 -12.11 31.15
C ASN A 343 11.64 -10.93 31.54
N ARG A 344 12.81 -11.18 32.17
CA ARG A 344 13.76 -10.17 32.70
C ARG A 344 15.23 -10.64 32.61
N ASP A 345 16.18 -9.72 32.61
CA ASP A 345 17.63 -10.01 32.62
C ASP A 345 18.13 -10.53 33.98
N ASP A 346 17.48 -10.16 35.09
CA ASP A 346 18.02 -10.36 36.44
C ASP A 346 17.95 -11.81 36.96
N ALA A 347 17.46 -12.76 36.15
CA ALA A 347 17.29 -14.16 36.55
C ALA A 347 18.48 -15.07 36.17
N SER A 348 19.48 -14.55 35.44
CA SER A 348 20.75 -15.26 35.25
C SER A 348 21.85 -14.53 36.00
N GLY A 349 22.27 -15.10 37.12
CA GLY A 349 23.56 -14.76 37.72
C GLY A 349 24.68 -14.83 36.68
N SER A 350 25.48 -13.77 36.65
CA SER A 350 26.83 -13.67 36.08
C SER A 350 27.10 -14.45 34.79
N SER A 351 27.07 -13.75 33.64
CA SER A 351 28.09 -13.99 32.62
C SER A 351 28.31 -12.72 31.82
N ASN A 352 29.51 -12.15 31.96
CA ASN A 352 30.00 -11.00 31.23
C ASN A 352 30.00 -11.30 29.73
N TYR A 353 29.20 -10.57 28.96
CA TYR A 353 29.41 -10.46 27.52
C TYR A 353 29.61 -8.97 27.17
N HIS A 354 30.87 -8.58 27.02
CA HIS A 354 31.24 -7.35 26.34
C HIS A 354 31.33 -7.64 24.84
N PRO A 355 30.57 -6.94 23.98
CA PRO A 355 30.85 -6.98 22.56
C PRO A 355 32.09 -6.12 22.28
N SER A 356 33.16 -6.78 21.84
CA SER A 356 34.35 -6.16 21.27
C SER A 356 33.95 -5.30 20.07
N ARG A 357 34.31 -4.01 20.10
CA ARG A 357 34.31 -3.14 18.93
C ARG A 357 35.45 -3.57 18.00
N THR A 358 35.12 -3.88 16.76
CA THR A 358 35.94 -3.60 15.56
C THR A 358 35.02 -3.26 14.43
#